data_AF-F4RX90-F1
#
_entry.id   AF-F4RX90-F1
#
_cell.length_a   1.000
_cell.length_b   1.000
_cell.length_c   1.000
_cell.angle_alpha   90.00
_cell.angle_beta   90.00
_cell.angle_gamma   90.00
#
_symmetry.space_group_name_H-M   'P 1'
#
loop_
_entity.id
_entity.type
_entity.pdbx_description
1 polymer ?
#
loop_
_entity_poly.entity_id
_entity_poly.type
_entity_poly.pdbx_seq_one_letter_code
_entity_poly.pdbx_strand_id
1 'polypeptide(L)'
;MPVCDCSNCLPEEAESLWVAQKALTVDNFDDAMKCSEFDLEQLVEGLPIVPPAATLANLPEALRCNADDSIRTSMPLEQLVNRWLDEFKGLFYKVFSEDCEFGPCDYFPEEVAWNLAKNIDMYHQSSDMRQILAGEIIPGQFEALFQTFKHWQTETESTDALTQAAQQRRAIKRNARFKVPLSVEGTLLAKQKEAQLKLALKEAKLAEKEKEEELANALKEAKLAEKIEQKRIKEEMGKAKKLRIAAEAAERARKAELRQKEREERTRLQAEAKAQISQPNAPRRRSKCKSDVSLATQSTEEPSQVKRKYTSGIPYSDVEGSNSRPGPSTECSTSNLRQETTHLHHQPHTPLMNPTESGTIDPRLFLLE
;
A
#
# COMPACT_ATOMS: atom_id res chain seq x y z
N MET A 1 44.88 1.11 -29.78
CA MET A 1 44.46 1.93 -28.62
C MET A 1 43.72 1.01 -27.67
N PRO A 2 44.01 1.05 -26.36
CA PRO A 2 43.22 0.29 -25.39
C PRO A 2 41.76 0.75 -25.47
N VAL A 3 40.84 -0.17 -25.20
CA VAL A 3 39.41 0.15 -25.04
C VAL A 3 39.27 1.07 -23.82
N CYS A 4 38.36 2.04 -23.90
CA CYS A 4 38.16 3.01 -22.83
C CYS A 4 37.12 2.50 -21.83
N ASP A 5 37.50 2.42 -20.56
CA ASP A 5 36.66 1.89 -19.49
C ASP A 5 36.01 2.99 -18.64
N CYS A 6 35.79 4.17 -19.22
CA CYS A 6 35.14 5.28 -18.51
C CYS A 6 33.62 5.13 -18.51
N SER A 7 32.95 5.82 -17.58
CA SER A 7 31.48 5.79 -17.46
C SER A 7 30.71 6.18 -18.73
N ASN A 8 31.32 6.95 -19.64
CA ASN A 8 30.68 7.30 -20.91
C ASN A 8 30.79 6.18 -21.96
N CYS A 9 31.79 5.32 -21.84
CA CYS A 9 32.03 4.20 -22.76
C CYS A 9 31.38 2.91 -22.27
N LEU A 10 31.27 2.73 -20.95
CA LEU A 10 30.65 1.58 -20.28
C LEU A 10 29.68 2.05 -19.18
N PRO A 11 28.55 2.67 -19.56
CA PRO A 11 27.60 3.24 -18.59
C PRO A 11 26.89 2.18 -17.74
N GLU A 12 26.65 0.98 -18.27
CA GLU A 12 26.02 -0.13 -17.54
C GLU A 12 26.93 -0.66 -16.42
N GLU A 13 28.22 -0.87 -16.70
CA GLU A 13 29.20 -1.29 -15.68
C GLU A 13 29.37 -0.22 -14.60
N ALA A 14 29.39 1.06 -14.98
CA ALA A 14 29.45 2.16 -14.03
C ALA A 14 28.19 2.25 -13.14
N GLU A 15 26.99 2.02 -13.68
CA GLU A 15 25.75 1.93 -12.88
C GLU A 15 25.82 0.74 -11.91
N SER A 16 26.27 -0.44 -12.37
CA SER A 16 26.37 -1.62 -11.51
C SER A 16 27.41 -1.47 -10.41
N LEU A 17 28.54 -0.82 -10.68
CA LEU A 17 29.52 -0.47 -9.65
C LEU A 17 28.95 0.52 -8.62
N TRP A 18 28.19 1.53 -9.08
CA TRP A 18 27.50 2.47 -8.19
C TRP A 18 26.48 1.76 -7.28
N VAL A 19 25.67 0.85 -7.83
CA VAL A 19 24.72 0.05 -7.06
C VAL A 19 25.44 -0.91 -6.09
N ALA A 20 26.59 -1.44 -6.50
CA ALA A 20 27.43 -2.31 -5.70
C ALA A 20 28.21 -1.60 -4.60
N GLN A 21 28.24 -0.25 -4.56
CA GLN A 21 28.98 0.52 -3.56
C GLN A 21 28.68 0.09 -2.12
N LYS A 22 27.44 -0.28 -1.82
CA LYS A 22 27.02 -0.78 -0.49
C LYS A 22 27.64 -2.14 -0.10
N ALA A 23 28.13 -2.90 -1.08
CA ALA A 23 28.80 -4.19 -0.91
C ALA A 23 30.32 -4.08 -1.00
N LEU A 24 30.84 -2.91 -1.37
CA LEU A 24 32.27 -2.67 -1.41
C LEU A 24 32.81 -2.46 0.00
N THR A 25 33.90 -3.17 0.26
CA THR A 25 34.72 -3.10 1.45
C THR A 25 36.14 -2.74 1.02
N VAL A 26 36.99 -2.34 1.97
CA VAL A 26 38.40 -2.07 1.67
C VAL A 26 39.09 -3.30 1.08
N ASP A 27 38.68 -4.51 1.49
CA ASP A 27 39.33 -5.76 1.12
C ASP A 27 38.93 -6.30 -0.26
N ASN A 28 37.73 -5.99 -0.76
CA ASN A 28 37.22 -6.49 -2.05
C ASN A 28 37.17 -5.42 -3.15
N PHE A 29 37.59 -4.19 -2.88
CA PHE A 29 37.47 -3.07 -3.82
C PHE A 29 38.22 -3.33 -5.13
N ASP A 30 39.49 -3.76 -5.06
CA ASP A 30 40.34 -3.98 -6.24
C ASP A 30 39.86 -5.15 -7.12
N ASP A 31 39.17 -6.13 -6.55
CA ASP A 31 38.59 -7.24 -7.28
C ASP A 31 37.25 -6.85 -7.91
N ALA A 32 36.43 -6.08 -7.19
CA ALA A 32 35.17 -5.53 -7.72
C ALA A 32 35.40 -4.60 -8.92
N MET A 33 36.51 -3.85 -8.96
CA MET A 33 36.87 -3.02 -10.12
C MET A 33 37.19 -3.82 -11.40
N LYS A 34 37.38 -5.14 -11.28
CA LYS A 34 37.64 -6.05 -12.42
C LYS A 34 36.44 -6.95 -12.73
N CYS A 35 35.38 -6.87 -11.92
CA CYS A 35 34.19 -7.69 -12.05
C CYS A 35 33.31 -7.20 -13.21
N SER A 36 32.61 -8.13 -13.85
CA SER A 36 31.57 -7.79 -14.81
C SER A 36 30.32 -7.23 -14.11
N GLU A 37 29.42 -6.63 -14.88
CA GLU A 37 28.09 -6.20 -14.41
C GLU A 37 27.39 -7.28 -13.57
N PHE A 38 27.36 -8.51 -14.09
CA PHE A 38 26.72 -9.67 -13.45
C PHE A 38 27.37 -10.07 -12.12
N ASP A 39 28.69 -9.97 -12.02
CA ASP A 39 29.41 -10.32 -10.78
C ASP A 39 29.16 -9.25 -9.69
N LEU A 40 29.06 -7.99 -10.08
CA LEU A 40 28.72 -6.88 -9.20
C LEU A 40 27.28 -6.98 -8.67
N GLU A 41 26.34 -7.41 -9.51
CA GLU A 41 24.96 -7.71 -9.10
C GLU A 41 24.91 -8.85 -8.09
N GLN A 42 25.64 -9.94 -8.33
CA GLN A 42 25.73 -11.05 -7.37
C GLN A 42 26.35 -10.63 -6.04
N LEU A 43 27.35 -9.74 -6.06
CA LEU A 43 27.96 -9.21 -4.84
C LEU A 43 26.92 -8.46 -3.98
N VAL A 44 26.01 -7.74 -4.63
CA VAL A 44 24.89 -7.04 -3.97
C VAL A 44 23.86 -8.02 -3.41
N GLU A 45 23.52 -9.06 -4.17
CA GLU A 45 22.55 -10.09 -3.73
C GLU A 45 23.08 -10.93 -2.56
N GLY A 46 24.40 -11.13 -2.50
CA GLY A 46 25.08 -11.85 -1.43
C GLY A 46 25.19 -11.08 -0.11
N LEU A 47 24.84 -9.79 -0.09
CA LEU A 47 24.84 -9.03 1.15
C LEU A 47 23.81 -9.61 2.13
N PRO A 48 24.16 -9.75 3.43
CA PRO A 48 23.18 -10.09 4.44
C PRO A 48 22.04 -9.06 4.34
N ILE A 49 20.80 -9.54 4.39
CA ILE A 49 19.61 -8.66 4.40
C ILE A 49 19.87 -7.62 5.47
N VAL A 50 20.12 -6.39 5.04
CA VAL A 50 20.43 -5.30 5.95
C VAL A 50 19.24 -5.23 6.90
N PRO A 51 19.42 -5.44 8.22
CA PRO A 51 18.33 -5.30 9.16
C PRO A 51 17.69 -3.95 8.86
N PRO A 52 16.34 -3.88 8.76
CA PRO A 52 15.65 -2.70 8.25
C PRO A 52 16.27 -1.49 8.92
N ALA A 53 16.97 -0.67 8.12
CA ALA A 53 17.89 0.35 8.62
C ALA A 53 17.21 1.01 9.81
N ALA A 54 17.82 0.91 11.01
CA ALA A 54 17.19 1.34 12.25
C ALA A 54 16.61 2.70 11.97
N THR A 55 15.27 2.76 11.83
CA THR A 55 14.58 3.80 11.05
C THR A 55 15.24 5.10 11.46
N LEU A 56 16.12 5.67 10.62
CA LEU A 56 16.90 6.85 11.01
C LEU A 56 15.85 7.83 11.45
N ALA A 57 15.77 8.08 12.77
CA ALA A 57 14.50 8.30 13.44
C ALA A 57 13.86 9.58 12.95
N ASN A 58 13.14 9.52 11.83
CA ASN A 58 12.91 10.60 10.86
C ASN A 58 13.30 11.97 11.40
N LEU A 59 14.61 12.22 11.56
CA LEU A 59 15.04 13.43 12.25
C LEU A 59 14.58 14.56 11.36
N PRO A 60 13.79 15.51 11.89
CA PRO A 60 13.24 16.55 11.04
C PRO A 60 14.40 17.28 10.37
N GLU A 61 14.42 17.30 9.05
CA GLU A 61 15.46 18.00 8.32
C GLU A 61 15.37 19.50 8.61
N ALA A 62 16.49 20.09 9.03
CA ALA A 62 16.58 21.52 9.31
C ALA A 62 16.32 22.34 8.05
N LEU A 63 15.34 23.23 8.11
CA LEU A 63 14.99 24.13 7.01
C LEU A 63 15.90 25.35 7.04
N ARG A 64 16.49 25.72 5.90
CA ARG A 64 17.24 26.98 5.77
C ARG A 64 16.29 28.15 5.49
N CYS A 65 16.57 29.29 6.12
CA CYS A 65 15.90 30.55 5.90
C CYS A 65 16.67 31.38 4.86
N ASN A 66 16.02 31.66 3.74
CA ASN A 66 16.50 32.53 2.68
C ASN A 66 16.19 34.00 3.00
N ALA A 67 16.81 34.93 2.27
CA ALA A 67 16.55 36.36 2.40
C ALA A 67 15.09 36.73 2.07
N ASP A 68 14.47 36.01 1.13
CA ASP A 68 13.10 36.27 0.65
C ASP A 68 12.02 35.47 1.41
N ASP A 69 12.37 34.75 2.47
CA ASP A 69 11.39 33.94 3.20
C ASP A 69 10.38 34.82 3.95
N SER A 70 9.10 34.49 3.80
CA SER A 70 7.99 35.23 4.43
C SER A 70 8.04 35.25 5.96
N ILE A 71 8.81 34.36 6.59
CA ILE A 71 8.97 34.37 8.04
C ILE A 71 9.71 35.62 8.53
N ARG A 72 10.51 36.27 7.68
CA ARG A 72 11.27 37.48 8.04
C ARG A 72 10.38 38.69 8.27
N THR A 73 9.14 38.68 7.77
CA THR A 73 8.15 39.73 8.05
C THR A 73 7.32 39.45 9.30
N SER A 74 7.55 38.32 9.97
CA SER A 74 6.84 37.94 11.20
C SER A 74 7.46 38.63 12.41
N MET A 75 6.77 39.65 12.92
CA MET A 75 7.21 40.43 14.08
C MET A 75 7.54 39.57 15.32
N PRO A 76 6.74 38.55 15.71
CA PRO A 76 7.10 37.68 16.84
C PRO A 76 8.42 36.93 16.64
N LEU A 77 8.73 36.51 15.40
CA LEU A 77 9.96 35.78 15.09
C LEU A 77 11.17 36.73 15.01
N GLU A 78 10.99 37.92 14.46
CA GLU A 78 12.01 38.97 14.45
C GLU A 78 12.44 39.33 15.89
N GLN A 79 11.47 39.48 16.80
CA GLN A 79 11.75 39.70 18.22
C GLN A 79 12.55 38.55 18.84
N LEU A 80 12.22 37.29 18.51
CA LEU A 80 12.97 36.12 18.99
C LEU A 80 14.41 36.11 18.44
N VAL A 81 14.59 36.41 17.16
CA VAL A 81 15.91 36.49 16.50
C VAL A 81 16.79 37.53 17.18
N ASN A 82 16.27 38.75 17.38
CA ASN A 82 17.01 39.82 18.05
C ASN A 82 17.41 39.43 19.49
N ARG A 83 16.50 38.81 20.23
CA ARG A 83 16.79 38.32 21.60
C ARG A 83 17.87 37.25 21.62
N TRP A 84 17.89 36.33 20.65
CA TRP A 84 18.95 35.33 20.54
C TRP A 84 20.30 35.96 20.22
N LEU A 85 20.35 36.94 19.34
CA LEU A 85 21.59 37.66 19.01
C LEU A 85 22.13 38.41 20.23
N ASP A 86 21.25 39.09 20.97
CA ASP A 86 21.63 39.81 22.20
C ASP A 86 22.11 38.85 23.31
N GLU A 87 21.39 37.74 23.52
CA GLU A 87 21.79 36.74 24.51
C GLU A 87 23.14 36.09 24.13
N PHE A 88 23.30 35.72 22.86
CA PHE A 88 24.55 35.14 22.38
C PHE A 88 25.70 36.13 22.52
N LYS A 89 25.49 37.41 22.22
CA LYS A 89 26.48 38.46 22.42
C LYS A 89 26.89 38.58 23.89
N GLY A 90 25.93 38.52 24.81
CA GLY A 90 26.20 38.48 26.25
C GLY A 90 27.02 37.26 26.67
N LEU A 91 26.67 36.08 26.18
CA LEU A 91 27.42 34.85 26.44
C LEU A 91 28.83 34.90 25.86
N PHE A 92 28.98 35.42 24.64
CA PHE A 92 30.26 35.53 23.95
C PHE A 92 31.25 36.34 24.77
N TYR A 93 30.89 37.55 25.20
CA TYR A 93 31.78 38.40 25.99
C TYR A 93 32.00 37.91 27.42
N LYS A 94 31.13 37.02 27.92
CA LYS A 94 31.37 36.33 29.20
C LYS A 94 32.46 35.26 29.07
N VAL A 95 32.55 34.59 27.93
CA VAL A 95 33.52 33.52 27.68
C VAL A 95 34.84 34.07 27.13
N PHE A 96 34.76 35.05 26.24
CA PHE A 96 35.89 35.71 25.61
C PHE A 96 35.96 37.16 26.10
N SER A 97 36.67 37.36 27.21
CA SER A 97 36.83 38.68 27.84
C SER A 97 37.96 39.52 27.24
N GLU A 98 38.82 38.91 26.42
CA GLU A 98 39.95 39.57 25.76
C GLU A 98 39.56 40.07 24.35
N ASP A 99 40.33 41.02 23.82
CA ASP A 99 40.19 41.52 22.45
C ASP A 99 40.43 40.39 21.43
N CYS A 100 39.36 39.69 21.07
CA CYS A 100 39.37 38.65 20.06
C CYS A 100 39.31 39.28 18.66
N GLU A 101 40.06 38.73 17.69
CA GLU A 101 39.97 39.16 16.28
C GLU A 101 38.59 38.90 15.67
N PHE A 102 37.84 37.97 16.27
CA PHE A 102 36.48 37.60 15.86
C PHE A 102 35.46 38.09 16.89
N GLY A 103 34.36 38.65 16.39
CA GLY A 103 33.24 39.09 17.20
C GLY A 103 32.12 38.05 17.31
N PRO A 104 31.09 38.34 18.12
CA PRO A 104 29.93 37.44 18.27
C PRO A 104 29.20 37.18 16.95
N CYS A 105 29.15 38.17 16.04
CA CYS A 105 28.51 38.02 14.74
C CYS A 105 29.23 37.02 13.81
N ASP A 106 30.52 36.75 14.03
CA ASP A 106 31.28 35.78 13.24
C ASP A 106 30.93 34.33 13.62
N TYR A 107 30.57 34.10 14.90
CA TYR A 107 30.17 32.78 15.40
C TYR A 107 28.67 32.51 15.28
N PHE A 108 27.86 33.55 15.43
CA PHE A 108 26.41 33.44 15.39
C PHE A 108 25.80 34.60 14.58
N PRO A 109 25.92 34.55 13.25
CA PRO A 109 25.40 35.59 12.38
C PRO A 109 23.86 35.54 12.32
N GLU A 110 23.25 36.64 11.86
CA GLU A 110 21.80 36.81 11.79
C GLU A 110 21.11 35.70 10.97
N GLU A 111 21.75 35.24 9.89
CA GLU A 111 21.23 34.16 9.04
C GLU A 111 21.06 32.85 9.81
N VAL A 112 21.98 32.55 10.74
CA VAL A 112 21.90 31.37 11.59
C VAL A 112 20.78 31.51 12.62
N ALA A 113 20.60 32.70 13.19
CA ALA A 113 19.47 32.98 14.07
C ALA A 113 18.11 32.84 13.35
N TRP A 114 18.01 33.30 12.09
CA TRP A 114 16.82 33.08 11.26
C TRP A 114 16.60 31.60 10.88
N ASN A 115 17.68 30.84 10.66
CA ASN A 115 17.59 29.38 10.51
C ASN A 115 17.00 28.75 11.77
N LEU A 116 17.41 29.21 12.96
CA LEU A 116 16.78 28.74 14.21
C LEU A 116 15.30 29.12 14.27
N ALA A 117 14.94 30.35 13.89
CA ALA A 117 13.56 30.83 13.94
C ALA A 117 12.65 30.03 13.00
N LYS A 118 13.14 29.63 11.83
CA LYS A 118 12.40 28.81 10.87
C LYS A 118 12.05 27.41 11.38
N ASN A 119 12.78 26.92 12.38
CA ASN A 119 12.67 25.57 12.90
C ASN A 119 12.24 25.52 14.37
N ILE A 120 11.58 26.56 14.88
CA ILE A 120 11.12 26.66 16.28
C ILE A 120 10.21 25.50 16.73
N ASP A 121 9.57 24.81 15.79
CA ASP A 121 8.73 23.64 16.07
C ASP A 121 9.53 22.40 16.49
N MET A 122 10.85 22.39 16.31
CA MET A 122 11.72 21.24 16.59
C MET A 122 12.29 21.22 18.02
N TYR A 123 12.17 22.30 18.79
CA TYR A 123 12.91 22.44 20.05
C TYR A 123 12.09 21.99 21.26
N HIS A 124 12.40 20.78 21.75
CA HIS A 124 11.88 20.24 23.00
C HIS A 124 12.89 20.35 24.15
N GLN A 125 14.19 20.35 23.81
CA GLN A 125 15.33 20.46 24.73
C GLN A 125 16.48 21.24 24.05
N SER A 126 17.45 21.73 24.84
CA SER A 126 18.55 22.54 24.32
C SER A 126 19.42 21.82 23.28
N SER A 127 19.61 20.51 23.40
CA SER A 127 20.38 19.71 22.43
C SER A 127 19.74 19.63 21.04
N ASP A 128 18.45 19.94 20.89
CA ASP A 128 17.77 19.88 19.59
C ASP A 128 18.28 20.98 18.64
N MET A 129 18.78 22.10 19.18
CA MET A 129 19.37 23.20 18.40
C MET A 129 20.65 22.80 17.66
N ARG A 130 21.31 21.71 18.08
CA ARG A 130 22.48 21.14 17.40
C ARG A 130 22.18 20.74 15.94
N GLN A 131 20.93 20.43 15.62
CA GLN A 131 20.54 20.05 14.26
C GLN A 131 20.69 21.21 13.27
N ILE A 132 20.69 22.46 13.74
CA ILE A 132 20.75 23.67 12.91
C ILE A 132 22.08 24.39 13.09
N LEU A 133 22.58 24.41 14.33
CA LEU A 133 23.89 24.94 14.66
C LEU A 133 24.96 23.90 14.29
N ALA A 134 25.24 23.81 12.99
CA ALA A 134 26.36 23.05 12.47
C ALA A 134 27.62 23.93 12.56
N GLY A 135 28.48 23.68 13.56
CA GLY A 135 29.71 24.45 13.74
C GLY A 135 30.36 24.25 15.09
N GLU A 136 31.37 25.07 15.37
CA GLU A 136 31.97 25.20 16.70
C GLU A 136 30.97 25.87 17.64
N ILE A 137 30.85 25.33 18.85
CA ILE A 137 29.86 25.75 19.84
C ILE A 137 30.57 26.21 21.09
N ILE A 138 30.18 27.38 21.60
CA ILE A 138 30.70 27.93 22.84
C ILE A 138 30.04 27.21 24.03
N PRO A 139 30.76 26.90 25.11
CA PRO A 139 30.16 26.31 26.31
C PRO A 139 28.96 27.13 26.81
N GLY A 140 27.82 26.46 26.99
CA GLY A 140 26.57 27.10 27.44
C GLY A 140 25.70 27.71 26.33
N GLN A 141 26.16 27.76 25.08
CA GLN A 141 25.41 28.37 23.96
C GLN A 141 24.01 27.77 23.77
N PHE A 142 23.89 26.44 23.74
CA PHE A 142 22.58 25.79 23.57
C PHE A 142 21.63 26.09 24.72
N GLU A 143 22.14 26.14 25.96
CA GLU A 143 21.31 26.41 27.13
C GLU A 143 20.82 27.86 27.12
N ALA A 144 21.73 28.82 26.88
CA ALA A 144 21.37 30.24 26.79
C ALA A 144 20.30 30.49 25.72
N LEU A 145 20.52 30.03 24.49
CA LEU A 145 19.56 30.20 23.39
C LEU A 145 18.22 29.50 23.65
N PHE A 146 18.24 28.30 24.24
CA PHE A 146 17.01 27.56 24.54
C PHE A 146 16.21 28.21 25.69
N GLN A 147 16.87 28.77 26.69
CA GLN A 147 16.20 29.53 27.75
C GLN A 147 15.57 30.81 27.20
N THR A 148 16.27 31.55 26.33
CA THR A 148 15.70 32.70 25.61
C THR A 148 14.45 32.31 24.81
N PHE A 149 14.49 31.16 24.13
CA PHE A 149 13.35 30.61 23.41
C PHE A 149 12.17 30.29 24.33
N LYS A 150 12.42 29.63 25.48
CA LYS A 150 11.38 29.32 26.47
C LYS A 150 10.75 30.58 27.06
N HIS A 151 11.56 31.58 27.34
CA HIS A 151 11.08 32.85 27.84
C HIS A 151 10.19 33.56 26.81
N TRP A 152 10.64 33.62 25.55
CA TRP A 152 9.82 34.14 24.44
C TRP A 152 8.49 33.38 24.28
N GLN A 153 8.50 32.04 24.41
CA GLN A 153 7.28 31.24 24.36
C GLN A 153 6.24 31.66 25.40
N THR A 154 6.69 32.08 26.59
CA THR A 154 5.81 32.51 27.69
C THR A 154 5.32 33.95 27.58
N GLU A 155 6.11 34.85 26.99
CA GLU A 155 5.79 36.28 26.94
C GLU A 155 4.92 36.68 25.75
N THR A 156 5.08 35.98 24.63
CA THR A 156 4.42 36.32 23.36
C THR A 156 3.31 35.31 23.07
N GLU A 157 2.29 35.70 22.29
CA GLU A 157 1.31 34.80 21.66
C GLU A 157 1.97 33.89 20.59
N SER A 158 3.00 33.15 21.00
CA SER A 158 3.91 32.35 20.16
C SER A 158 3.27 31.09 19.56
N THR A 159 2.06 30.75 20.01
CA THR A 159 1.31 29.56 19.58
C THR A 159 1.06 29.53 18.08
N ASP A 160 0.78 30.70 17.49
CA ASP A 160 0.48 30.82 16.07
C ASP A 160 1.75 30.62 15.24
N ALA A 161 2.86 31.21 15.66
CA ALA A 161 4.16 31.06 14.99
C ALA A 161 4.64 29.59 15.02
N LEU A 162 4.52 28.91 16.18
CA LEU A 162 4.85 27.49 16.32
C LEU A 162 3.96 26.61 15.43
N THR A 163 2.65 26.89 15.39
CA THR A 163 1.70 26.15 14.56
C THR A 163 1.99 26.33 13.08
N GLN A 164 2.29 27.56 12.65
CA GLN A 164 2.67 27.87 11.26
C GLN A 164 3.97 27.18 10.86
N ALA A 165 5.01 27.22 11.71
CA ALA A 165 6.28 26.52 11.45
C ALA A 165 6.07 25.00 11.27
N ALA A 166 5.31 24.38 12.17
CA ALA A 166 4.98 22.95 12.09
C ALA A 166 4.17 22.62 10.82
N GLN A 167 3.23 23.48 10.42
CA GLN A 167 2.45 23.31 9.18
C GLN A 167 3.32 23.42 7.93
N GLN A 168 4.20 24.43 7.88
CA GLN A 168 5.14 24.63 6.77
C GLN A 168 6.05 23.41 6.62
N ARG A 169 6.63 22.89 7.70
CA ARG A 169 7.45 21.68 7.65
C ARG A 169 6.68 20.47 7.13
N ARG A 170 5.44 20.27 7.59
CA ARG A 170 4.57 19.18 7.08
C ARG A 170 4.27 19.34 5.59
N ALA A 171 4.05 20.57 5.11
CA ALA A 171 3.82 20.85 3.71
C ALA A 171 5.07 20.55 2.86
N ILE A 172 6.25 20.96 3.30
CA ILE A 172 7.53 20.66 2.65
C ILE A 172 7.74 19.15 2.60
N LYS A 173 7.57 18.44 3.72
CA LYS A 173 7.75 16.98 3.80
C LYS A 173 6.81 16.21 2.87
N ARG A 174 5.59 16.69 2.64
CA ARG A 174 4.66 16.07 1.67
C ARG A 174 5.12 16.24 0.22
N ASN A 175 5.75 17.37 -0.09
CA ASN A 175 6.21 17.70 -1.44
C ASN A 175 7.62 17.17 -1.73
N ALA A 176 8.46 17.07 -0.71
CA ALA A 176 9.77 16.46 -0.74
C ALA A 176 9.62 14.93 -0.86
N ARG A 177 9.24 14.47 -2.06
CA ARG A 177 9.65 13.13 -2.47
C ARG A 177 11.16 13.19 -2.56
N PHE A 178 11.86 12.74 -1.52
CA PHE A 178 13.30 12.53 -1.53
C PHE A 178 13.61 11.60 -2.72
N LYS A 179 13.85 12.19 -3.88
CA LYS A 179 14.49 11.50 -4.97
C LYS A 179 15.93 11.41 -4.51
N VAL A 180 16.37 10.19 -4.19
CA VAL A 180 17.80 9.91 -4.11
C VAL A 180 18.44 10.62 -5.30
N PRO A 181 19.51 11.41 -5.12
CA PRO A 181 20.20 12.02 -6.25
C PRO A 181 20.63 10.90 -7.20
N LEU A 182 19.85 10.70 -8.27
CA LEU A 182 20.20 9.79 -9.34
C LEU A 182 20.98 10.61 -10.37
N SER A 183 22.05 10.03 -10.90
CA SER A 183 22.70 10.55 -12.10
C SER A 183 21.66 10.75 -13.22
N VAL A 184 21.94 11.64 -14.18
CA VAL A 184 21.09 11.85 -15.36
C VAL A 184 20.89 10.53 -16.10
N GLU A 185 21.94 9.72 -16.22
CA GLU A 185 21.88 8.40 -16.86
C GLU A 185 21.10 7.39 -16.03
N GLY A 186 21.37 7.32 -14.72
CA GLY A 186 20.58 6.48 -13.80
C GLY A 186 19.09 6.85 -13.80
N THR A 187 18.75 8.12 -14.01
CA THR A 187 17.35 8.56 -14.16
C THR A 187 16.71 8.02 -15.44
N LEU A 188 17.47 7.93 -16.54
CA LEU A 188 17.00 7.34 -17.79
C LEU A 188 16.84 5.82 -17.65
N LEU A 189 17.82 5.14 -17.06
CA LEU A 189 17.78 3.70 -16.80
C LEU A 189 16.62 3.33 -15.87
N ALA A 190 16.40 4.08 -14.80
CA ALA A 190 15.26 3.90 -13.91
C ALA A 190 13.92 4.09 -14.64
N LYS A 191 13.79 5.09 -15.53
CA LYS A 191 12.59 5.28 -16.36
C LYS A 191 12.38 4.13 -17.35
N GLN A 192 13.45 3.61 -17.95
CA GLN A 192 13.38 2.46 -18.85
C GLN A 192 12.96 1.19 -18.10
N LYS A 193 13.56 0.91 -16.93
CA LYS A 193 13.18 -0.19 -16.04
C LYS A 193 11.72 -0.08 -15.60
N GLU A 194 11.25 1.11 -15.23
CA GLU A 194 9.83 1.35 -14.89
C GLU A 194 8.90 1.13 -16.09
N ALA A 195 9.29 1.57 -17.29
CA ALA A 195 8.52 1.35 -18.51
C ALA A 195 8.45 -0.14 -18.88
N GLN A 196 9.56 -0.86 -18.79
CA GLN A 196 9.63 -2.30 -19.01
C GLN A 196 8.77 -3.07 -17.99
N LEU A 197 8.83 -2.72 -16.70
CA LEU A 197 8.00 -3.34 -15.68
C LEU A 197 6.50 -3.08 -15.94
N LYS A 198 6.14 -1.87 -16.37
CA LYS A 198 4.75 -1.57 -16.76
C LYS A 198 4.29 -2.37 -17.98
N LEU A 199 5.18 -2.60 -18.95
CA LEU A 199 4.89 -3.45 -20.12
C LEU A 199 4.74 -4.91 -19.70
N ALA A 200 5.69 -5.46 -18.94
CA ALA A 200 5.63 -6.82 -18.42
C ALA A 200 4.37 -7.08 -17.58
N LEU A 201 3.95 -6.11 -16.75
CA LEU A 201 2.73 -6.21 -15.97
C LEU A 201 1.46 -6.19 -16.83
N LYS A 202 1.46 -5.42 -17.94
CA LYS A 202 0.35 -5.44 -18.90
C LYS A 202 0.29 -6.78 -19.65
N GLU A 203 1.44 -7.30 -20.07
CA GLU A 203 1.54 -8.60 -20.75
C GLU A 203 1.09 -9.75 -19.83
N ALA A 204 1.54 -9.75 -18.57
CA ALA A 204 1.12 -10.73 -17.58
C ALA A 204 -0.41 -10.71 -17.37
N LYS A 205 -1.03 -9.52 -17.32
CA LYS A 205 -2.49 -9.38 -17.21
C LYS A 205 -3.24 -9.88 -18.44
N LEU A 206 -2.70 -9.66 -19.64
CA LEU A 206 -3.30 -10.17 -20.87
C LEU A 206 -3.22 -11.70 -20.91
N ALA A 207 -2.06 -12.27 -20.57
CA ALA A 207 -1.86 -13.72 -20.51
C ALA A 207 -2.75 -14.38 -19.44
N GLU A 208 -2.99 -13.73 -18.29
CA GLU A 208 -3.92 -14.22 -17.27
C GLU A 208 -5.36 -14.24 -17.80
N LYS A 209 -5.78 -13.18 -18.50
CA LYS A 209 -7.11 -13.09 -19.11
C LYS A 209 -7.31 -14.15 -20.20
N GLU A 210 -6.32 -14.38 -21.05
CA GLU A 210 -6.36 -15.43 -22.08
C GLU A 210 -6.53 -16.82 -21.45
N LYS A 211 -5.77 -17.12 -20.39
CA LYS A 211 -5.93 -18.39 -19.64
C LYS A 211 -7.31 -18.52 -19.00
N GLU A 212 -7.88 -17.44 -18.48
CA GLU A 212 -9.23 -17.46 -17.93
C GLU A 212 -10.28 -17.75 -19.01
N GLU A 213 -10.15 -17.15 -20.20
CA GLU A 213 -11.03 -17.40 -21.34
C GLU A 213 -10.90 -18.85 -21.86
N GLU A 214 -9.69 -19.39 -21.94
CA GLU A 214 -9.45 -20.80 -22.30
C GLU A 214 -10.09 -21.77 -21.30
N LEU A 215 -9.91 -21.53 -20.00
CA LEU A 215 -10.55 -22.34 -18.95
C LEU A 215 -12.08 -22.25 -19.01
N ALA A 216 -12.63 -21.06 -19.26
CA ALA A 216 -14.06 -20.87 -19.41
C ALA A 216 -14.62 -21.63 -20.64
N ASN A 217 -13.88 -21.65 -21.74
CA ASN A 217 -14.25 -22.41 -22.95
C ASN A 217 -14.16 -23.92 -22.72
N ALA A 218 -13.07 -24.41 -22.12
CA ALA A 218 -12.92 -25.81 -21.73
C ALA A 218 -14.05 -26.29 -20.80
N LEU A 219 -14.46 -25.45 -19.84
CA LEU A 219 -15.59 -25.75 -18.95
C LEU A 219 -16.94 -25.80 -19.70
N LYS A 220 -17.16 -24.94 -20.69
CA LYS A 220 -18.37 -24.99 -21.54
C LYS A 220 -18.40 -26.25 -22.38
N GLU A 221 -17.27 -26.64 -22.97
CA GLU A 221 -17.13 -27.86 -23.75
C GLU A 221 -17.36 -29.11 -22.90
N ALA A 222 -16.76 -29.18 -21.71
CA ALA A 222 -16.96 -30.29 -20.77
C ALA A 222 -18.44 -30.44 -20.36
N LYS A 223 -19.14 -29.33 -20.07
CA LYS A 223 -20.58 -29.34 -19.76
C LYS A 223 -21.44 -29.80 -20.95
N LEU A 224 -21.03 -29.48 -22.18
CA LEU A 224 -21.74 -29.91 -23.37
C LEU A 224 -21.55 -31.41 -23.63
N ALA A 225 -20.33 -31.91 -23.46
CA ALA A 225 -20.02 -33.34 -23.53
C ALA A 225 -20.80 -34.14 -22.47
N GLU A 226 -20.87 -33.66 -21.23
CA GLU A 226 -21.65 -34.29 -20.17
C GLU A 226 -23.14 -34.36 -20.51
N LYS A 227 -23.71 -33.28 -21.06
CA LYS A 227 -25.12 -33.27 -21.51
C LYS A 227 -25.39 -34.26 -22.64
N ILE A 228 -24.46 -34.43 -23.57
CA ILE A 228 -24.57 -35.42 -24.65
C ILE A 228 -24.57 -36.83 -24.06
N GLU A 229 -23.65 -37.12 -23.13
CA GLU A 229 -23.56 -38.44 -22.51
C GLU A 229 -24.79 -38.75 -21.66
N GLN A 230 -25.29 -37.79 -20.88
CA GLN A 230 -26.53 -37.96 -20.13
C GLN A 230 -27.75 -38.23 -21.03
N LYS A 231 -27.82 -37.63 -22.22
CA LYS A 231 -28.86 -37.95 -23.20
C LYS A 231 -28.73 -39.38 -23.73
N ARG A 232 -27.50 -39.82 -24.06
CA ARG A 232 -27.22 -41.18 -24.51
C ARG A 232 -27.63 -42.22 -23.47
N ILE A 233 -27.23 -42.03 -22.21
CA ILE A 233 -27.62 -42.89 -21.09
C ILE A 233 -29.15 -42.92 -20.93
N LYS A 234 -29.84 -41.78 -21.02
CA LYS A 234 -31.31 -41.72 -20.94
C LYS A 234 -31.99 -42.49 -22.08
N GLU A 235 -31.48 -42.38 -23.31
CA GLU A 235 -32.00 -43.12 -24.46
C GLU A 235 -31.79 -44.63 -24.32
N GLU A 236 -30.60 -45.05 -23.87
CA GLU A 236 -30.30 -46.46 -23.60
C GLU A 236 -31.19 -47.03 -22.49
N MET A 237 -31.36 -46.29 -21.39
CA MET A 237 -32.30 -46.66 -20.32
C MET A 237 -33.75 -46.74 -20.82
N GLY A 238 -34.15 -45.84 -21.71
CA GLY A 238 -35.46 -45.86 -22.37
C GLY A 238 -35.66 -47.10 -23.24
N LYS A 239 -34.65 -47.47 -24.04
CA LYS A 239 -34.65 -48.69 -24.87
C LYS A 239 -34.70 -49.95 -23.99
N ALA A 240 -33.87 -50.01 -22.94
CA ALA A 240 -33.86 -51.12 -22.00
C ALA A 240 -35.21 -51.30 -21.29
N LYS A 241 -35.85 -50.20 -20.86
CA LYS A 241 -37.19 -50.23 -20.24
C LYS A 241 -38.25 -50.76 -21.21
N LYS A 242 -38.22 -50.34 -22.49
CA LYS A 242 -39.14 -50.85 -23.52
C LYS A 242 -38.94 -52.35 -23.76
N LEU A 243 -37.69 -52.82 -23.86
CA LEU A 243 -37.39 -54.25 -24.00
C LEU A 243 -37.89 -55.06 -22.79
N ARG A 244 -37.72 -54.53 -21.57
CA ARG A 244 -38.23 -55.18 -20.35
C ARG A 244 -39.75 -55.31 -20.35
N ILE A 245 -40.47 -54.24 -20.71
CA ILE A 245 -41.94 -54.24 -20.81
C ILE A 245 -42.40 -55.23 -21.89
N ALA A 246 -41.74 -55.26 -23.05
CA ALA A 246 -42.06 -56.19 -24.12
C ALA A 246 -41.82 -57.66 -23.71
N ALA A 247 -40.71 -57.94 -23.02
CA ALA A 247 -40.41 -59.27 -22.49
C ALA A 247 -41.45 -59.72 -21.46
N GLU A 248 -41.85 -58.84 -20.53
CA GLU A 248 -42.88 -59.13 -19.53
C GLU A 248 -44.26 -59.36 -20.18
N ALA A 249 -44.60 -58.58 -21.21
CA ALA A 249 -45.83 -58.78 -21.98
C ALA A 249 -45.84 -60.11 -22.73
N ALA A 250 -44.71 -60.49 -23.34
CA ALA A 250 -44.54 -61.79 -24.01
C ALA A 250 -44.66 -62.96 -23.02
N GLU A 251 -44.11 -62.82 -21.81
CA GLU A 251 -44.24 -63.82 -20.74
C GLU A 251 -45.71 -63.96 -20.28
N ARG A 252 -46.41 -62.84 -20.09
CA ARG A 252 -47.84 -62.84 -19.76
C ARG A 252 -48.69 -63.48 -20.86
N ALA A 253 -48.37 -63.22 -22.13
CA ALA A 253 -49.04 -63.84 -23.27
C ALA A 253 -48.84 -65.37 -23.28
N ARG A 254 -47.60 -65.85 -23.06
CA ARG A 254 -47.30 -67.29 -22.91
C ARG A 254 -48.08 -67.92 -21.76
N LYS A 255 -48.12 -67.27 -20.60
CA LYS A 255 -48.91 -67.74 -19.45
C LYS A 255 -50.42 -67.75 -19.75
N ALA A 256 -50.93 -66.78 -20.48
CA ALA A 256 -52.34 -66.73 -20.88
C ALA A 256 -52.69 -67.85 -21.87
N GLU A 257 -51.82 -68.12 -22.85
CA GLU A 257 -52.00 -69.23 -23.81
C GLU A 257 -51.99 -70.59 -23.09
N LEU A 258 -51.08 -70.78 -22.12
CA LEU A 258 -51.03 -72.02 -21.33
C LEU A 258 -52.32 -72.22 -20.52
N ARG A 259 -52.83 -71.14 -19.89
CA ARG A 259 -54.13 -71.16 -19.18
C ARG A 259 -55.31 -71.40 -20.11
N GLN A 260 -55.24 -70.93 -21.36
CA GLN A 260 -56.29 -71.18 -22.34
C GLN A 260 -56.33 -72.66 -22.72
N LYS A 261 -55.18 -73.27 -23.00
CA LYS A 261 -55.06 -74.71 -23.26
C LYS A 261 -55.57 -75.54 -22.07
N GLU A 262 -55.23 -75.16 -20.85
CA GLU A 262 -55.71 -75.82 -19.63
C GLU A 262 -57.24 -75.68 -19.46
N ARG A 263 -57.82 -74.50 -19.79
CA ARG A 263 -59.28 -74.31 -19.78
C ARG A 263 -59.96 -75.16 -20.83
N GLU A 264 -59.42 -75.21 -22.05
CA GLU A 264 -59.93 -76.03 -23.15
C GLU A 264 -59.92 -77.51 -22.76
N GLU A 265 -58.82 -77.98 -22.17
CA GLU A 265 -58.70 -79.33 -21.62
C GLU A 265 -59.71 -79.59 -20.49
N ARG A 266 -59.85 -78.65 -19.54
CA ARG A 266 -60.84 -78.77 -18.45
C ARG A 266 -62.28 -78.79 -18.97
N THR A 267 -62.60 -78.00 -19.99
CA THR A 267 -63.91 -78.05 -20.66
C THR A 267 -64.12 -79.36 -21.42
N ARG A 268 -63.08 -79.93 -22.04
CA ARG A 268 -63.14 -81.25 -22.67
C ARG A 268 -63.43 -82.33 -21.64
N LEU A 269 -62.69 -82.33 -20.53
CA LEU A 269 -62.90 -83.23 -19.39
C LEU A 269 -64.28 -83.02 -18.74
N GLN A 270 -64.79 -81.78 -18.65
CA GLN A 270 -66.15 -81.53 -18.15
C GLN A 270 -67.25 -81.96 -19.13
N ALA A 271 -67.02 -81.85 -20.44
CA ALA A 271 -67.95 -82.37 -21.46
C ALA A 271 -67.99 -83.90 -21.43
N GLU A 272 -66.83 -84.55 -21.26
CA GLU A 272 -66.72 -86.00 -21.02
C GLU A 272 -67.40 -86.42 -19.71
N ALA A 273 -67.22 -85.65 -18.63
CA ALA A 273 -67.90 -85.91 -17.35
C ALA A 273 -69.43 -85.68 -17.42
N LYS A 274 -69.89 -84.69 -18.19
CA LYS A 274 -71.34 -84.45 -18.43
C LYS A 274 -71.97 -85.52 -19.32
N ALA A 275 -71.21 -86.16 -20.19
CA ALA A 275 -71.68 -87.34 -20.94
C ALA A 275 -71.90 -88.57 -20.04
N GLN A 276 -71.32 -88.62 -18.84
CA GLN A 276 -71.51 -89.71 -17.88
C GLN A 276 -72.58 -89.45 -16.80
N ILE A 277 -73.10 -88.23 -16.68
CA ILE A 277 -74.08 -87.87 -15.65
C ILE A 277 -75.40 -87.43 -16.33
N SER A 278 -76.03 -88.37 -17.02
CA SER A 278 -77.45 -88.31 -17.37
C SER A 278 -78.24 -89.21 -16.40
N GLN A 279 -78.51 -88.70 -15.20
CA GLN A 279 -79.68 -89.11 -14.42
C GLN A 279 -80.34 -87.87 -13.80
N PRO A 280 -81.67 -87.75 -13.87
CA PRO A 280 -82.39 -86.57 -13.44
C PRO A 280 -82.70 -86.67 -11.94
N ASN A 281 -82.45 -85.61 -11.19
CA ASN A 281 -83.21 -85.39 -9.96
C ASN A 281 -83.42 -83.90 -9.68
N ALA A 282 -84.66 -83.62 -9.29
CA ALA A 282 -85.29 -82.32 -9.18
C ALA A 282 -85.18 -81.77 -7.73
N PRO A 283 -85.94 -80.73 -7.33
CA PRO A 283 -85.40 -79.41 -6.99
C PRO A 283 -85.55 -79.08 -5.49
N ARG A 284 -84.83 -78.08 -4.96
CA ARG A 284 -85.37 -77.19 -3.88
C ARG A 284 -84.47 -76.03 -3.42
N ARG A 285 -85.14 -74.88 -3.34
CA ARG A 285 -85.19 -73.86 -2.26
C ARG A 285 -83.96 -73.02 -1.87
N ARG A 286 -84.06 -71.74 -2.26
CA ARG A 286 -83.89 -70.49 -1.47
C ARG A 286 -83.30 -70.61 -0.05
N SER A 287 -82.22 -69.86 0.19
CA SER A 287 -81.99 -69.16 1.46
C SER A 287 -81.05 -67.95 1.27
N LYS A 288 -81.40 -66.86 1.96
CA LYS A 288 -80.84 -65.50 1.89
C LYS A 288 -80.27 -65.19 3.28
N CYS A 289 -79.00 -64.80 3.40
CA CYS A 289 -78.38 -64.06 4.53
C CYS A 289 -76.91 -63.81 4.14
N LYS A 290 -76.40 -62.58 4.02
CA LYS A 290 -76.04 -61.59 5.07
C LYS A 290 -74.91 -62.04 6.00
N SER A 291 -73.74 -61.43 5.84
CA SER A 291 -72.79 -60.89 6.85
C SER A 291 -71.47 -60.64 6.11
N ASP A 292 -70.96 -59.41 6.02
CA ASP A 292 -70.27 -58.62 7.06
C ASP A 292 -68.93 -59.21 7.51
N VAL A 293 -67.99 -58.30 7.83
CA VAL A 293 -66.77 -58.50 8.64
C VAL A 293 -65.62 -59.14 7.83
N SER A 294 -64.37 -58.65 7.78
CA SER A 294 -63.64 -57.58 8.46
C SER A 294 -62.14 -57.67 8.09
N LEU A 295 -61.32 -56.83 8.75
CA LEU A 295 -59.87 -56.92 9.00
C LEU A 295 -58.96 -56.35 7.90
N ALA A 296 -58.37 -55.15 8.09
CA ALA A 296 -57.21 -54.82 8.97
C ALA A 296 -55.89 -55.35 8.40
N THR A 297 -54.93 -54.49 8.06
CA THR A 297 -53.76 -54.15 8.90
C THR A 297 -53.08 -52.90 8.30
N GLN A 298 -52.98 -51.76 9.00
CA GLN A 298 -51.89 -51.32 9.92
C GLN A 298 -50.52 -51.15 9.23
N SER A 299 -50.04 -49.89 9.16
CA SER A 299 -49.00 -49.27 10.04
C SER A 299 -47.63 -49.45 9.39
N THR A 300 -46.79 -48.45 9.18
CA THR A 300 -46.04 -47.53 10.08
C THR A 300 -45.30 -46.57 9.11
N GLU A 301 -44.75 -45.40 9.39
CA GLU A 301 -44.43 -44.63 10.58
C GLU A 301 -44.04 -43.22 10.06
N GLU A 302 -44.45 -42.20 10.80
CA GLU A 302 -43.86 -40.86 10.89
C GLU A 302 -42.45 -40.94 11.55
N PRO A 303 -41.71 -39.88 11.93
CA PRO A 303 -41.85 -38.44 11.70
C PRO A 303 -40.50 -37.70 11.47
N SER A 304 -40.56 -36.37 11.53
CA SER A 304 -39.58 -35.50 12.23
C SER A 304 -38.22 -35.26 11.58
N GLN A 305 -37.55 -34.13 11.76
CA GLN A 305 -37.85 -32.78 12.25
C GLN A 305 -36.54 -31.99 11.99
N VAL A 306 -36.70 -30.69 11.70
CA VAL A 306 -35.90 -29.59 12.28
C VAL A 306 -34.36 -29.70 12.28
N LYS A 307 -33.69 -28.73 11.63
CA LYS A 307 -32.70 -27.88 12.32
C LYS A 307 -32.38 -26.58 11.57
N ARG A 308 -32.46 -25.50 12.35
CA ARG A 308 -32.03 -24.11 12.08
C ARG A 308 -30.50 -23.99 12.02
N LYS A 309 -30.01 -22.97 11.30
CA LYS A 309 -29.04 -21.92 11.73
C LYS A 309 -28.71 -21.05 10.50
N TYR A 310 -29.10 -19.78 10.42
CA TYR A 310 -28.52 -18.54 10.99
C TYR A 310 -27.15 -18.11 10.41
N THR A 311 -27.15 -16.85 9.93
CA THR A 311 -26.07 -15.86 9.72
C THR A 311 -25.00 -16.03 8.64
N SER A 312 -25.04 -15.15 7.64
CA SER A 312 -24.17 -13.96 7.45
C SER A 312 -24.64 -13.27 6.15
N GLY A 313 -24.84 -11.96 6.07
CA GLY A 313 -23.80 -10.93 6.15
C GLY A 313 -23.60 -10.36 4.74
N ILE A 314 -24.22 -9.20 4.50
CA ILE A 314 -24.10 -8.26 3.36
C ILE A 314 -22.59 -8.03 3.03
N PRO A 315 -22.12 -7.80 1.77
CA PRO A 315 -22.51 -6.56 1.09
C PRO A 315 -22.40 -6.38 -0.45
N TYR A 316 -22.88 -5.20 -0.85
CA TYR A 316 -22.55 -4.38 -2.03
C TYR A 316 -23.25 -4.66 -3.37
N SER A 317 -24.22 -3.79 -3.69
CA SER A 317 -24.58 -3.43 -5.08
C SER A 317 -24.81 -1.92 -5.15
N ASP A 318 -23.99 -1.28 -5.98
CA ASP A 318 -24.22 -0.07 -6.77
C ASP A 318 -24.40 1.28 -6.08
N VAL A 319 -23.26 1.96 -5.92
CA VAL A 319 -23.17 3.42 -5.90
C VAL A 319 -22.82 3.87 -7.32
N GLU A 320 -23.82 4.33 -8.08
CA GLU A 320 -23.60 5.16 -9.26
C GLU A 320 -23.13 6.55 -8.81
N GLY A 321 -21.81 6.72 -8.74
CA GLY A 321 -21.16 8.00 -8.53
C GLY A 321 -20.92 8.72 -9.85
N SER A 322 -21.81 9.63 -10.20
CA SER A 322 -21.66 10.64 -11.24
C SER A 322 -20.57 11.65 -10.87
N ASN A 323 -19.34 11.36 -11.28
CA ASN A 323 -18.22 12.31 -11.20
C ASN A 323 -18.24 13.25 -12.41
N SER A 324 -18.98 14.35 -12.28
CA SER A 324 -18.83 15.54 -13.10
C SER A 324 -17.45 16.15 -12.85
N ARG A 325 -16.56 16.08 -13.84
CA ARG A 325 -15.34 16.90 -13.90
C ARG A 325 -15.73 18.34 -14.22
N PRO A 326 -15.36 19.35 -13.40
CA PRO A 326 -15.17 20.69 -13.92
C PRO A 326 -13.83 20.74 -14.66
N GLY A 327 -13.87 21.15 -15.92
CA GLY A 327 -12.68 21.42 -16.72
C GLY A 327 -11.88 22.61 -16.16
N PRO A 328 -10.58 22.69 -16.44
CA PRO A 328 -9.83 23.91 -16.21
C PRO A 328 -10.15 24.88 -17.36
N SER A 329 -11.02 25.85 -17.08
CA SER A 329 -11.12 27.05 -17.91
C SER A 329 -9.88 27.90 -17.68
N THR A 330 -9.11 28.00 -18.75
CA THR A 330 -8.26 29.13 -19.13
C THR A 330 -8.86 30.47 -18.73
N GLU A 331 -8.02 31.36 -18.17
CA GLU A 331 -7.96 32.82 -18.41
C GLU A 331 -7.58 33.62 -17.14
N CYS A 332 -6.34 34.13 -17.12
CA CYS A 332 -5.85 35.35 -16.45
C CYS A 332 -4.31 35.28 -16.50
N SER A 333 -3.53 36.30 -16.83
CA SER A 333 -3.81 37.64 -17.31
C SER A 333 -2.54 38.14 -17.97
N THR A 334 -2.77 38.89 -19.04
CA THR A 334 -1.90 39.91 -19.61
C THR A 334 -1.04 40.64 -18.58
N SER A 335 0.27 40.61 -18.81
CA SER A 335 1.16 41.77 -18.85
C SER A 335 0.71 43.00 -18.05
N ASN A 336 1.36 43.25 -16.92
CA ASN A 336 1.60 44.60 -16.43
C ASN A 336 3.10 44.84 -16.35
N LEU A 337 3.60 45.39 -17.45
CA LEU A 337 4.84 46.14 -17.54
C LEU A 337 4.65 47.39 -16.67
N ARG A 338 5.28 47.46 -15.51
CA ARG A 338 5.44 48.72 -14.77
C ARG A 338 6.91 48.97 -14.52
N GLN A 339 7.40 49.95 -15.26
CA GLN A 339 8.64 50.66 -15.02
C GLN A 339 8.63 51.20 -13.60
N GLU A 340 9.72 51.01 -12.86
CA GLU A 340 10.10 51.96 -11.82
C GLU A 340 11.62 52.12 -11.83
N THR A 341 11.99 53.23 -12.44
CA THR A 341 13.22 53.98 -12.26
C THR A 341 13.44 54.33 -10.78
N THR A 342 14.61 54.03 -10.24
CA THR A 342 15.19 54.84 -9.17
C THR A 342 16.69 54.99 -9.36
N HIS A 343 17.07 56.22 -9.73
CA HIS A 343 18.36 56.81 -9.46
C HIS A 343 18.70 56.69 -7.97
N LEU A 344 19.93 56.28 -7.64
CA LEU A 344 20.53 56.64 -6.35
C LEU A 344 21.97 57.08 -6.55
N HIS A 345 22.14 58.36 -6.26
CA HIS A 345 23.35 59.15 -6.32
C HIS A 345 23.87 59.31 -4.89
N HIS A 346 25.20 59.23 -4.75
CA HIS A 346 26.04 59.78 -3.69
C HIS A 346 26.07 59.16 -2.28
N GLN A 347 27.21 58.51 -2.01
CA GLN A 347 27.98 58.69 -0.75
C GLN A 347 28.47 60.15 -0.63
N PRO A 348 28.80 60.65 0.58
CA PRO A 348 30.19 60.50 1.08
C PRO A 348 30.35 60.31 2.61
N HIS A 349 31.28 59.41 2.94
CA HIS A 349 32.37 59.46 3.93
C HIS A 349 32.41 60.44 5.13
N THR A 350 32.64 59.83 6.32
CA THR A 350 33.58 60.16 7.44
C THR A 350 33.23 61.32 8.41
N PRO A 351 33.86 61.45 9.62
CA PRO A 351 34.91 60.65 10.29
C PRO A 351 34.71 60.30 11.79
N LEU A 352 35.50 59.29 12.22
CA LEU A 352 36.30 59.17 13.46
C LEU A 352 36.13 60.20 14.60
N MET A 353 35.88 59.71 15.82
CA MET A 353 36.39 60.26 17.09
C MET A 353 36.41 59.15 18.17
N ASN A 354 37.60 58.72 18.59
CA ASN A 354 37.88 58.13 19.90
C ASN A 354 38.18 59.28 20.88
N PRO A 355 37.92 59.09 22.19
CA PRO A 355 39.08 58.97 23.09
C PRO A 355 38.90 57.98 24.26
N THR A 356 40.00 57.26 24.53
CA THR A 356 40.61 56.99 25.85
C THR A 356 39.72 56.89 27.08
N GLU A 357 39.76 55.75 27.75
CA GLU A 357 40.02 55.71 29.19
C GLU A 357 40.64 54.37 29.62
N SER A 358 41.86 54.49 30.15
CA SER A 358 42.72 53.43 30.66
C SER A 358 42.34 53.07 32.10
N GLY A 359 41.81 51.86 32.30
CA GLY A 359 41.60 51.28 33.63
C GLY A 359 42.52 50.08 33.84
N THR A 360 43.65 50.30 34.52
CA THR A 360 44.57 49.25 34.96
C THR A 360 43.91 48.43 36.07
N ILE A 361 43.59 47.16 35.82
CA ILE A 361 43.12 46.20 36.84
C ILE A 361 44.16 45.09 37.01
N ASP A 362 44.54 44.87 38.26
CA ASP A 362 45.58 43.99 38.80
C ASP A 362 45.17 42.50 38.75
N PRO A 363 45.91 41.59 38.07
CA PRO A 363 45.58 40.17 38.03
C PRO A 363 46.39 39.41 39.08
N ARG A 364 45.99 39.53 40.35
CA ARG A 364 46.39 38.60 41.42
C ARG A 364 45.18 38.28 42.27
N LEU A 365 44.74 37.01 42.19
CA LEU A 365 43.57 36.33 42.78
C LEU A 365 42.69 35.86 41.61
N PHE A 366 42.75 34.62 41.15
CA PHE A 366 42.29 33.44 41.87
C PHE A 366 42.95 32.16 41.32
N LEU A 367 43.46 31.35 42.24
CA LEU A 367 43.80 29.93 42.11
C LEU A 367 42.86 29.21 43.08
N LEU A 368 42.39 28.00 42.71
CA LEU A 368 41.49 27.07 43.44
C LEU A 368 40.01 27.42 43.24
N GLU A 369 39.11 26.56 42.75
CA GLU A 369 38.95 25.09 42.84
C GLU A 369 38.64 24.41 41.51
#